data_AF-A0A060TFF6-F1
#
_entry.id   AF-A0A060TFF6-F1
#
_cell.length_a   1.000
_cell.length_b   1.000
_cell.length_c   1.000
_cell.angle_alpha   90.00
_cell.angle_beta   90.00
_cell.angle_gamma   90.00
#
_symmetry.space_group_name_H-M   'P 1'
#
loop_
_entity.id
_entity.type
_entity.pdbx_description
1 polymer ?
#
loop_
_entity_poly.entity_id
_entity_poly.type
_entity_poly.pdbx_seq_one_letter_code
_entity_poly.pdbx_strand_id
1 'polypeptide(L)'
;MLCEVFEALLIAATASVVLAFAIPQLEPFLYYGKVQDSKKVEVKSLTEDPIRYLTQVLTVPKSHFKHFYILSSALCTVIIALAVPDLSIISPRALLVLVLVSVHNYRRLFESFLVERLSKNSRIQLPHYIAGVVFYLSQCVFLSQFLSDDDNSQLSAQETYLILVLYLVSTAVQFHAHHHLASLKKYSLPQAGLFKLVACPHYLAEIGIYTAIALASKTPPSVVTLFWVIVNLGASANQTQLYYSQVYGNGAPKWAIIPLVI
;
A
#
# COMPACT_ATOMS: atom_id res chain seq x y z
N MET A 1 -17.42 16.92 -5.51
CA MET A 1 -16.25 17.83 -5.48
C MET A 1 -15.06 17.28 -4.71
N LEU A 2 -15.10 17.06 -3.38
CA LEU A 2 -13.89 16.63 -2.65
C LEU A 2 -13.38 15.24 -3.04
N CYS A 3 -14.27 14.25 -3.20
CA CYS A 3 -13.89 12.90 -3.63
C CYS A 3 -13.32 12.88 -5.05
N GLU A 4 -13.94 13.59 -5.99
CA GLU A 4 -13.44 13.71 -7.37
C GLU A 4 -12.02 14.30 -7.42
N VAL A 5 -11.73 15.30 -6.57
CA VAL A 5 -10.38 15.87 -6.45
C VAL A 5 -9.39 14.80 -5.97
N PHE A 6 -9.73 14.06 -4.91
CA PHE A 6 -8.85 13.02 -4.38
C PHE A 6 -8.71 11.79 -5.29
N GLU A 7 -9.73 11.46 -6.07
CA GLU A 7 -9.66 10.47 -7.13
C GLU A 7 -8.71 10.94 -8.25
N ALA A 8 -8.85 12.18 -8.72
CA ALA A 8 -7.96 12.75 -9.74
C ALA A 8 -6.51 12.81 -9.27
N LEU A 9 -6.27 13.19 -8.01
CA LEU A 9 -4.94 13.18 -7.41
C LEU A 9 -4.36 11.77 -7.34
N LEU A 10 -5.17 10.77 -6.99
CA LEU A 10 -4.72 9.37 -6.92
C LEU A 10 -4.47 8.78 -8.31
N ILE A 11 -5.26 9.15 -9.31
CA ILE A 11 -5.03 8.80 -10.72
C ILE A 11 -3.71 9.42 -11.19
N ALA A 12 -3.47 10.70 -10.92
CA ALA A 12 -2.23 11.38 -11.27
C ALA A 12 -1.01 10.74 -10.59
N ALA A 13 -1.14 10.39 -9.29
CA ALA A 13 -0.11 9.64 -8.59
C ALA A 13 0.14 8.28 -9.24
N THR A 14 -0.90 7.54 -9.60
CA THR A 14 -0.79 6.24 -10.28
C THR A 14 -0.06 6.39 -11.62
N ALA A 15 -0.46 7.36 -12.43
CA ALA A 15 0.17 7.65 -13.71
C ALA A 15 1.66 8.00 -13.53
N SER A 16 2.03 8.73 -12.48
CA SER A 16 3.43 9.05 -12.18
C SER A 16 4.29 7.80 -11.91
N VAL A 17 3.74 6.79 -11.23
CA VAL A 17 4.44 5.51 -11.00
C VAL A 17 4.59 4.74 -12.30
N VAL A 18 3.55 4.69 -13.14
CA VAL A 18 3.61 4.05 -14.46
C VAL A 18 4.65 4.73 -15.35
N LEU A 19 4.68 6.06 -15.39
CA LEU A 19 5.67 6.82 -16.14
C LEU A 19 7.09 6.57 -15.63
N ALA A 20 7.28 6.54 -14.31
CA ALA A 20 8.57 6.22 -13.70
C ALA A 20 9.05 4.79 -14.00
N PHE A 21 8.12 3.87 -14.24
CA PHE A 21 8.44 2.51 -14.66
C PHE A 21 8.72 2.41 -16.17
N ALA A 22 8.00 3.15 -17.00
CA ALA A 22 8.10 3.11 -18.45
C ALA A 22 9.31 3.89 -19.00
N ILE A 23 9.78 4.91 -18.28
CA ILE A 23 10.85 5.82 -18.71
C ILE A 23 12.12 5.55 -17.89
N PRO A 24 13.18 4.94 -18.47
CA PRO A 24 14.39 4.56 -17.73
C PRO A 24 15.06 5.70 -16.96
N GLN A 25 14.97 6.93 -17.48
CA GLN A 25 15.51 8.12 -16.82
C GLN A 25 14.81 8.43 -15.49
N LEU A 26 13.53 8.05 -15.35
CA LEU A 26 12.71 8.27 -14.16
C LEU A 26 12.74 7.09 -13.19
N GLU A 27 13.30 5.94 -13.58
CA GLU A 27 13.43 4.76 -12.73
C GLU A 27 14.06 5.03 -11.35
N PRO A 28 15.06 5.95 -11.21
CA PRO A 28 15.60 6.31 -9.90
C PRO A 28 14.54 6.77 -8.89
N PHE A 29 13.41 7.32 -9.35
CA PHE A 29 12.34 7.70 -8.45
C PHE A 29 11.71 6.49 -7.75
N LEU A 30 11.67 5.31 -8.39
CA LEU A 30 11.08 4.09 -7.82
C LEU A 30 11.93 3.46 -6.70
N TYR A 31 13.16 3.93 -6.47
CA TYR A 31 14.08 3.32 -5.51
C TYR A 31 13.88 3.86 -4.10
N TYR A 32 13.67 2.97 -3.14
CA TYR A 32 13.68 3.30 -1.72
C TYR A 32 14.18 2.13 -0.87
N GLY A 33 14.59 2.43 0.37
CA GLY A 33 15.14 1.41 1.28
C GLY A 33 16.32 0.66 0.69
N LYS A 34 16.30 -0.68 0.75
CA LYS A 34 17.40 -1.55 0.31
C LYS A 34 17.80 -1.36 -1.16
N VAL A 35 16.82 -1.07 -2.03
CA VAL A 35 17.06 -0.90 -3.48
C VAL A 35 17.87 0.38 -3.70
N GLN A 36 17.48 1.45 -3.02
CA GLN A 36 18.22 2.71 -3.04
C GLN A 36 19.61 2.55 -2.41
N ASP A 37 19.71 1.86 -1.26
CA ASP A 37 20.98 1.61 -0.58
C ASP A 37 21.97 0.85 -1.49
N SER A 38 21.49 -0.08 -2.33
CA SER A 38 22.34 -0.82 -3.29
C SER A 38 22.74 -0.05 -4.55
N LYS A 39 21.95 0.94 -4.96
CA LYS A 39 22.16 1.72 -6.20
C LYS A 39 22.67 3.13 -5.92
N LYS A 40 23.25 3.36 -4.74
CA LYS A 40 23.65 4.68 -4.27
C LYS A 40 24.86 5.18 -5.07
N VAL A 41 24.61 6.14 -5.96
CA VAL A 41 25.64 6.88 -6.71
C VAL A 41 25.64 8.29 -6.17
N GLU A 42 26.74 8.77 -5.59
CA GLU A 42 26.82 10.13 -5.07
C GLU A 42 26.87 11.13 -6.23
N VAL A 43 25.92 12.08 -6.26
CA VAL A 43 25.87 13.16 -7.26
C VAL A 43 26.03 14.47 -6.53
N LYS A 44 27.04 15.27 -6.91
CA LYS A 44 27.44 16.45 -6.12
C LYS A 44 26.69 17.71 -6.50
N SER A 45 26.16 17.77 -7.72
CA SER A 45 25.49 18.96 -8.25
C SER A 45 24.27 18.63 -9.11
N LEU A 46 23.31 19.56 -9.14
CA LEU A 46 22.12 19.47 -10.00
C LEU A 46 22.49 19.41 -11.49
N THR A 47 23.61 20.01 -11.88
CA THR A 47 24.08 20.07 -13.28
C THR A 47 24.67 18.76 -13.80
N GLU A 48 25.13 17.86 -12.91
CA GLU A 48 25.69 16.56 -13.29
C GLU A 48 24.60 15.57 -13.70
N ASP A 49 23.63 15.35 -12.82
CA ASP A 49 22.46 14.50 -13.06
C ASP A 49 21.30 15.04 -12.22
N PRO A 50 20.40 15.85 -12.81
CA PRO A 50 19.31 16.49 -12.08
C PRO A 50 18.41 15.49 -11.37
N ILE A 51 18.11 14.34 -12.00
CA ILE A 51 17.19 13.36 -11.47
C ILE A 51 17.80 12.66 -10.25
N ARG A 52 19.03 12.15 -10.39
CA ARG A 52 19.70 11.49 -9.27
C ARG A 52 19.97 12.45 -8.12
N TYR A 53 20.36 13.69 -8.41
CA TYR A 53 20.51 14.71 -7.39
C TYR A 53 19.20 14.95 -6.62
N LEU A 54 18.08 15.14 -7.34
CA LEU A 54 16.77 15.33 -6.71
C LEU A 54 16.34 14.12 -5.86
N THR A 55 16.52 12.89 -6.34
CA THR A 55 16.18 11.67 -5.57
C THR A 55 17.03 11.47 -4.31
N GLN A 56 18.19 12.12 -4.22
CA GLN A 56 19.05 12.11 -3.03
C GLN A 56 18.65 13.18 -2.02
N VAL A 57 18.39 14.40 -2.49
CA VAL A 57 18.10 15.56 -1.64
C VAL A 57 16.65 15.53 -1.16
N LEU A 58 15.70 15.20 -2.03
CA LEU A 58 14.27 15.18 -1.73
C LEU A 58 13.88 13.84 -1.09
N THR A 59 14.34 13.63 0.15
CA THR A 59 14.01 12.44 0.92
C THR A 59 13.56 12.78 2.34
N VAL A 60 12.78 11.88 2.93
CA VAL A 60 12.37 11.92 4.33
C VAL A 60 12.78 10.60 5.02
N PRO A 61 12.92 10.58 6.35
CA PRO A 61 13.18 9.33 7.07
C PRO A 61 12.06 8.30 6.83
N LYS A 62 12.42 7.05 6.52
CA LYS A 62 11.43 5.99 6.28
C LYS A 62 10.54 5.74 7.51
N SER A 63 10.97 6.11 8.72
CA SER A 63 10.12 6.07 9.92
C SER A 63 8.84 6.91 9.81
N HIS A 64 8.83 7.92 8.93
CA HIS A 64 7.65 8.75 8.67
C HIS A 64 6.52 7.97 7.99
N PHE A 65 6.77 6.75 7.51
CA PHE A 65 5.73 5.85 7.00
C PHE A 65 4.65 5.57 8.07
N LYS A 66 4.98 5.67 9.36
CA LYS A 66 4.01 5.57 10.46
C LYS A 66 2.97 6.70 10.44
N HIS A 67 3.32 7.88 9.93
CA HIS A 67 2.40 9.02 9.84
C HIS A 67 1.15 8.69 9.03
N PHE A 68 1.30 7.86 8.00
CA PHE A 68 0.21 7.42 7.16
C PHE A 68 -0.86 6.67 7.94
N TYR A 69 -0.43 5.69 8.74
CA TYR A 69 -1.33 4.89 9.55
C TYR A 69 -1.93 5.68 10.72
N ILE A 70 -1.18 6.64 11.28
CA ILE A 70 -1.70 7.57 12.30
C ILE A 70 -2.81 8.43 11.69
N LEU A 71 -2.52 9.05 10.54
CA LEU A 71 -3.47 9.91 9.84
C LEU A 71 -4.74 9.15 9.47
N SER A 72 -4.61 7.99 8.84
CA SER A 72 -5.75 7.19 8.40
C SER A 72 -6.58 6.66 9.57
N SER A 73 -5.93 6.21 10.64
CA SER A 73 -6.64 5.70 11.82
C SER A 73 -7.35 6.84 12.56
N ALA A 74 -6.70 8.00 12.72
CA ALA A 74 -7.32 9.16 13.37
C ALA A 74 -8.55 9.67 12.59
N LEU A 75 -8.43 9.81 11.27
CA LEU A 75 -9.56 10.20 10.42
C LEU A 75 -10.66 9.13 10.41
N CYS A 76 -10.29 7.84 10.40
CA CYS A 76 -11.25 6.75 10.54
C CYS A 76 -11.98 6.80 11.89
N THR A 77 -11.29 7.13 12.99
CA THR A 77 -11.93 7.36 14.30
C THR A 77 -12.93 8.51 14.24
N VAL A 78 -12.58 9.63 13.60
CA VAL A 78 -13.50 10.77 13.42
C VAL A 78 -14.73 10.36 12.62
N ILE A 79 -14.55 9.66 11.51
CA ILE A 79 -15.65 9.17 10.67
C ILE A 79 -16.57 8.24 11.48
N ILE A 80 -16.01 7.28 12.22
CA ILE A 80 -16.79 6.41 13.11
C ILE A 80 -17.57 7.25 14.12
N ALA A 81 -16.90 8.19 14.82
CA ALA A 81 -17.54 9.01 15.84
C ALA A 81 -18.70 9.84 15.30
N LEU A 82 -18.59 10.34 14.05
CA LEU A 82 -19.67 11.03 13.36
C LEU A 82 -20.80 10.09 12.90
N ALA A 83 -20.48 8.83 12.61
CA ALA A 83 -21.43 7.81 12.20
C ALA A 83 -22.19 7.13 13.35
N VAL A 84 -21.62 7.09 14.57
CA VAL A 84 -22.23 6.42 15.74
C VAL A 84 -23.66 6.88 16.06
N PRO A 85 -23.99 8.19 16.08
CA PRO A 85 -25.33 8.65 16.42
C PRO A 85 -26.43 8.07 15.52
N ASP A 86 -26.09 7.80 14.26
CA ASP A 86 -27.01 7.39 13.21
C ASP A 86 -26.72 5.96 12.71
N LEU A 87 -26.09 5.12 13.53
CA LEU A 87 -25.67 3.77 13.11
C LEU A 87 -26.84 2.90 12.62
N SER A 88 -28.05 3.12 13.13
CA SER A 88 -29.26 2.43 12.68
C SER A 88 -29.72 2.81 11.26
N ILE A 89 -29.24 3.94 10.74
CA ILE A 89 -29.55 4.45 9.41
C ILE A 89 -28.54 3.92 8.37
N ILE A 90 -27.33 3.55 8.82
CA ILE A 90 -26.26 3.04 7.95
C ILE A 90 -26.64 1.67 7.40
N SER A 91 -26.58 1.52 6.08
CA SER A 91 -26.89 0.25 5.43
C SER A 91 -25.92 -0.87 5.87
N PRO A 92 -26.34 -2.15 5.91
CA PRO A 92 -25.46 -3.25 6.30
C PRO A 92 -24.18 -3.35 5.46
N ARG A 93 -24.25 -2.97 4.18
CA ARG A 93 -23.10 -2.92 3.27
C ARG A 93 -22.15 -1.77 3.62
N ALA A 94 -22.68 -0.59 3.92
CA ALA A 94 -21.90 0.55 4.39
C ALA A 94 -21.19 0.22 5.72
N LEU A 95 -21.89 -0.42 6.65
CA LEU A 95 -21.32 -0.90 7.91
C LEU A 95 -20.22 -1.94 7.67
N LEU A 96 -20.42 -2.89 6.75
CA LEU A 96 -19.39 -3.87 6.40
C LEU A 96 -18.12 -3.18 5.89
N VAL A 97 -18.24 -2.25 4.93
CA VAL A 97 -17.08 -1.54 4.37
C VAL A 97 -16.36 -0.72 5.45
N LEU A 98 -17.11 -0.04 6.32
CA LEU A 98 -16.55 0.66 7.47
C LEU A 98 -15.71 -0.29 8.33
N VAL A 99 -16.26 -1.44 8.73
CA VAL A 99 -15.55 -2.43 9.53
C VAL A 99 -14.29 -2.93 8.82
N LEU A 100 -14.38 -3.29 7.53
CA LEU A 100 -13.23 -3.79 6.77
C LEU A 100 -12.11 -2.75 6.68
N VAL A 101 -12.43 -1.48 6.42
CA VAL A 101 -11.44 -0.39 6.34
C VAL A 101 -10.87 -0.08 7.73
N SER A 102 -11.71 0.00 8.76
CA SER A 102 -11.27 0.29 10.14
C SER A 102 -10.35 -0.80 10.67
N VAL A 103 -10.73 -2.07 10.58
CA VAL A 103 -9.91 -3.20 11.03
C VAL A 103 -8.57 -3.22 10.30
N HIS A 104 -8.57 -2.95 9.00
CA HIS A 104 -7.34 -2.86 8.23
C HIS A 104 -6.43 -1.73 8.75
N ASN A 105 -6.97 -0.50 8.89
CA ASN A 105 -6.21 0.67 9.33
C ASN A 105 -5.61 0.48 10.75
N TYR A 106 -6.43 0.07 11.72
CA TYR A 106 -5.96 -0.10 13.10
C TYR A 106 -4.95 -1.25 13.22
N ARG A 107 -5.13 -2.34 12.48
CA ARG A 107 -4.14 -3.43 12.46
C ARG A 107 -2.82 -2.95 11.86
N ARG A 108 -2.85 -2.25 10.72
CA ARG A 108 -1.63 -1.72 10.09
C ARG A 108 -0.93 -0.70 10.98
N LEU A 109 -1.69 0.14 11.69
CA LEU A 109 -1.15 1.03 12.72
C LEU A 109 -0.43 0.24 13.81
N PHE A 110 -1.11 -0.74 14.43
CA PHE A 110 -0.53 -1.62 15.45
C PHE A 110 0.78 -2.27 14.95
N GLU A 111 0.75 -2.89 13.76
CA GLU A 111 1.92 -3.54 13.17
C GLU A 111 3.08 -2.57 12.94
N SER A 112 2.80 -1.35 12.46
CA SER A 112 3.83 -0.33 12.19
C SER A 112 4.54 0.16 13.46
N PHE A 113 3.86 0.10 14.62
CA PHE A 113 4.42 0.50 15.90
C PHE A 113 5.14 -0.64 16.60
N LEU A 114 4.57 -1.84 16.59
CA LEU A 114 4.97 -2.93 17.50
C LEU A 114 5.65 -4.11 16.81
N VAL A 115 5.41 -4.30 15.51
CA VAL A 115 5.95 -5.44 14.74
C VAL A 115 7.06 -4.99 13.80
N GLU A 116 6.85 -3.91 13.05
CA GLU A 116 7.75 -3.51 11.97
C GLU A 116 9.10 -2.99 12.46
N ARG A 117 10.20 -3.51 11.89
CA ARG A 117 11.58 -3.12 12.22
C ARG A 117 12.26 -2.36 11.09
N LEU A 118 12.02 -1.05 11.02
CA LEU A 118 12.62 -0.15 10.03
C LEU A 118 14.12 0.11 10.26
N SER A 119 14.87 0.50 9.22
CA SER A 119 16.27 0.90 9.38
C SER A 119 16.33 2.32 9.87
N LYS A 120 17.16 2.63 10.87
CA LYS A 120 17.32 4.01 11.39
C LYS A 120 17.76 4.99 10.29
N ASN A 121 18.57 4.52 9.34
CA ASN A 121 19.13 5.34 8.27
C ASN A 121 18.37 5.21 6.94
N SER A 122 17.31 4.41 6.88
CA SER A 122 16.56 4.25 5.63
C SER A 122 15.77 5.51 5.32
N ARG A 123 15.84 5.94 4.06
CA ARG A 123 15.13 7.07 3.52
C ARG A 123 14.08 6.60 2.52
N ILE A 124 13.05 7.42 2.34
CA ILE A 124 12.06 7.33 1.27
C ILE A 124 12.03 8.67 0.57
N GLN A 125 11.81 8.68 -0.73
CA GLN A 125 11.75 9.91 -1.51
C GLN A 125 10.48 10.71 -1.19
N LEU A 126 10.59 12.03 -1.21
CA LEU A 126 9.49 12.94 -0.87
C LEU A 126 8.27 12.74 -1.80
N PRO A 127 8.40 12.53 -3.13
CA PRO A 127 7.24 12.25 -3.97
C PRO A 127 6.48 10.98 -3.55
N HIS A 128 7.19 9.91 -3.17
CA HIS A 128 6.56 8.70 -2.63
C HIS A 128 5.84 8.98 -1.32
N TYR A 129 6.42 9.83 -0.47
CA TYR A 129 5.79 10.21 0.79
C TYR A 129 4.48 10.99 0.55
N ILE A 130 4.50 11.98 -0.35
CA ILE A 130 3.32 12.77 -0.72
C ILE A 130 2.25 11.88 -1.34
N ALA A 131 2.60 10.99 -2.26
CA ALA A 131 1.66 10.05 -2.86
C ALA A 131 1.02 9.12 -1.81
N GLY A 132 1.79 8.72 -0.79
CA GLY A 132 1.27 8.01 0.38
C GLY A 132 0.23 8.83 1.15
N VAL A 133 0.52 10.10 1.47
CA VAL A 133 -0.46 10.99 2.13
C VAL A 133 -1.74 11.12 1.31
N VAL A 134 -1.62 11.36 0.00
CA VAL A 134 -2.77 11.45 -0.91
C VAL A 134 -3.60 10.18 -0.85
N PHE A 135 -2.99 9.00 -0.95
CA PHE A 135 -3.70 7.72 -0.88
C PHE A 135 -4.52 7.53 0.40
N TYR A 136 -3.95 7.81 1.58
CA TYR A 136 -4.67 7.63 2.84
C TYR A 136 -5.78 8.67 3.03
N LEU A 137 -5.59 9.90 2.53
CA LEU A 137 -6.65 10.90 2.49
C LEU A 137 -7.77 10.49 1.52
N SER A 138 -7.44 10.02 0.32
CA SER A 138 -8.41 9.52 -0.65
C SER A 138 -9.28 8.41 -0.06
N GLN A 139 -8.69 7.49 0.72
CA GLN A 139 -9.47 6.46 1.41
C GLN A 139 -10.43 7.00 2.46
N CYS A 140 -10.01 8.01 3.23
CA CYS A 140 -10.88 8.62 4.24
C CYS A 140 -12.05 9.36 3.57
N VAL A 141 -11.78 10.08 2.47
CA VAL A 141 -12.81 10.78 1.70
C VAL A 141 -13.76 9.78 1.04
N PHE A 142 -13.24 8.71 0.44
CA PHE A 142 -14.05 7.60 -0.08
C PHE A 142 -14.98 7.03 1.00
N LEU A 143 -14.43 6.67 2.16
CA LEU A 143 -15.21 6.07 3.24
C LEU A 143 -16.29 7.03 3.75
N SER A 144 -15.94 8.31 3.96
CA SER A 144 -16.90 9.33 4.39
C SER A 144 -18.04 9.49 3.39
N GLN A 145 -17.74 9.56 2.09
CA GLN A 145 -18.78 9.67 1.06
C GLN A 145 -19.62 8.40 0.99
N PHE A 146 -19.01 7.23 1.07
CA PHE A 146 -19.72 5.95 0.99
C PHE A 146 -20.71 5.75 2.14
N LEU A 147 -20.40 6.26 3.33
CA LEU A 147 -21.32 6.23 4.47
C LEU A 147 -22.48 7.23 4.35
N SER A 148 -22.31 8.30 3.58
CA SER A 148 -23.34 9.32 3.35
C SER A 148 -24.20 9.04 2.11
N ASP A 149 -23.87 8.01 1.34
CA ASP A 149 -24.60 7.64 0.13
C ASP A 149 -25.85 6.83 0.50
N ASP A 150 -27.01 7.22 -0.03
CA ASP A 150 -28.30 6.57 0.22
C ASP A 150 -28.50 5.27 -0.61
N ASP A 151 -27.40 4.68 -1.11
CA ASP A 151 -27.42 3.44 -1.87
C ASP A 151 -27.82 2.25 -0.96
N ASN A 152 -29.08 1.85 -1.10
CA ASN A 152 -29.67 0.72 -0.40
C ASN A 152 -29.38 -0.64 -1.06
N SER A 153 -28.55 -0.70 -2.11
CA SER A 153 -28.24 -1.97 -2.76
C SER A 153 -27.45 -2.89 -1.81
N GLN A 154 -27.98 -4.09 -1.65
CA GLN A 154 -27.48 -5.08 -0.72
C GLN A 154 -26.53 -6.06 -1.41
N LEU A 155 -25.59 -6.59 -0.63
CA LEU A 155 -24.82 -7.77 -1.03
C LEU A 155 -25.65 -9.01 -0.72
N SER A 156 -25.65 -9.97 -1.64
CA SER A 156 -26.14 -11.31 -1.35
C SER A 156 -25.27 -11.97 -0.28
N ALA A 157 -25.85 -12.93 0.46
CA ALA A 157 -25.11 -13.67 1.48
C ALA A 157 -23.86 -14.38 0.90
N GLN A 158 -23.95 -14.86 -0.35
CA GLN A 158 -22.83 -15.48 -1.04
C GLN A 158 -21.70 -14.47 -1.33
N GLU A 159 -22.04 -13.27 -1.82
CA GLU A 159 -21.05 -12.20 -2.04
C GLU A 159 -20.38 -11.82 -0.72
N THR A 160 -21.16 -11.57 0.33
CA THR A 160 -20.63 -11.24 1.66
C THR A 160 -19.68 -12.32 2.16
N TYR A 161 -20.05 -13.60 2.04
CA TYR A 161 -19.19 -14.72 2.44
C TYR A 161 -17.86 -14.74 1.67
N LEU A 162 -17.90 -14.62 0.34
CA LEU A 162 -16.68 -14.63 -0.48
C LEU A 162 -15.76 -13.45 -0.18
N ILE A 163 -16.34 -12.25 0.00
CA ILE A 163 -15.62 -11.04 0.38
C ILE A 163 -14.92 -11.23 1.73
N LEU A 164 -15.64 -11.74 2.74
CA LEU A 164 -15.08 -11.98 4.07
C LEU A 164 -13.96 -13.01 4.04
N VAL A 165 -14.13 -14.12 3.32
CA VAL A 165 -13.08 -15.13 3.16
C VAL A 165 -11.83 -14.53 2.51
N LEU A 166 -11.98 -13.81 1.40
CA LEU A 166 -10.87 -13.15 0.71
C LEU A 166 -10.15 -12.16 1.65
N TYR A 167 -10.91 -11.32 2.35
CA TYR A 167 -10.37 -10.31 3.26
C TYR A 167 -9.61 -10.95 4.43
N LEU A 168 -10.20 -11.96 5.07
CA LEU A 168 -9.61 -12.62 6.25
C LEU A 168 -8.36 -13.41 5.89
N VAL A 169 -8.39 -14.19 4.80
CA VAL A 169 -7.22 -14.93 4.31
C VAL A 169 -6.09 -13.96 3.95
N SER A 170 -6.41 -12.90 3.20
CA SER A 170 -5.42 -11.88 2.83
C SER A 170 -4.83 -11.18 4.06
N THR A 171 -5.68 -10.80 5.01
CA THR A 171 -5.24 -10.22 6.29
C THR A 171 -4.30 -11.15 7.06
N ALA A 172 -4.62 -12.43 7.17
CA ALA A 172 -3.79 -13.42 7.86
C ALA A 172 -2.44 -13.63 7.16
N VAL A 173 -2.45 -13.78 5.83
CA VAL A 173 -1.22 -13.94 5.03
C VAL A 173 -0.32 -12.72 5.19
N GLN A 174 -0.89 -11.52 5.14
CA GLN A 174 -0.12 -10.30 5.29
C GLN A 174 0.49 -10.18 6.69
N PHE A 175 -0.30 -10.38 7.75
CA PHE A 175 0.17 -10.32 9.12
C PHE A 175 1.33 -11.31 9.35
N HIS A 176 1.16 -12.55 8.90
CA HIS A 176 2.20 -13.58 9.02
C HIS A 176 3.48 -13.18 8.26
N ALA A 177 3.35 -12.64 7.05
CA ALA A 177 4.49 -12.19 6.27
C ALA A 177 5.24 -11.02 6.93
N HIS A 178 4.53 -10.03 7.50
CA HIS A 178 5.18 -8.94 8.24
C HIS A 178 5.88 -9.42 9.51
N HIS A 179 5.24 -10.31 10.26
CA HIS A 179 5.87 -10.90 11.44
C HIS A 179 7.14 -11.68 11.07
N HIS A 180 7.11 -12.48 9.99
CA HIS A 180 8.28 -13.16 9.48
C HIS A 180 9.38 -12.16 9.10
N LEU A 181 9.07 -11.13 8.30
CA LEU A 181 10.04 -10.10 7.90
C LEU A 181 10.65 -9.37 9.11
N ALA A 182 9.88 -9.12 10.17
CA ALA A 182 10.38 -8.51 11.40
C ALA A 182 11.31 -9.41 12.22
N SER A 183 11.13 -10.74 12.12
CA SER A 183 12.01 -11.71 12.79
C SER A 183 13.38 -11.85 12.13
N LEU A 184 13.50 -11.47 10.85
CA LEU A 184 14.70 -11.64 10.06
C LEU A 184 15.76 -10.57 10.37
N LYS A 185 17.04 -10.93 10.16
CA LYS A 185 18.12 -9.95 10.09
C LYS A 185 17.85 -9.01 8.91
N LYS A 186 18.02 -7.71 9.12
CA LYS A 186 17.68 -6.72 8.10
C LYS A 186 18.38 -7.01 6.76
N TYR A 187 17.60 -6.99 5.68
CA TYR A 187 18.01 -7.26 4.29
C TYR A 187 18.41 -8.72 3.97
N SER A 188 18.21 -9.66 4.90
CA SER A 188 18.29 -11.08 4.55
C SER A 188 17.16 -11.48 3.60
N LEU A 189 17.41 -12.52 2.81
CA LEU A 189 16.39 -13.12 1.96
C LEU A 189 15.36 -13.88 2.82
N PRO A 190 14.05 -13.56 2.75
CA PRO A 190 13.01 -14.36 3.40
C PRO A 190 12.81 -15.67 2.63
N GLN A 191 12.72 -16.79 3.35
CA GLN A 191 12.62 -18.14 2.74
C GLN A 191 11.51 -19.01 3.34
N ALA A 192 10.62 -18.45 4.17
CA ALA A 192 9.52 -19.18 4.77
C ALA A 192 8.19 -18.99 4.02
N GLY A 193 7.38 -20.05 3.96
CA GLY A 193 6.03 -20.00 3.38
C GLY A 193 6.01 -19.49 1.93
N LEU A 194 5.12 -18.54 1.65
CA LEU A 194 4.95 -17.96 0.31
C LEU A 194 6.20 -17.21 -0.20
N PHE A 195 7.13 -16.82 0.68
CA PHE A 195 8.39 -16.19 0.24
C PHE A 195 9.29 -17.13 -0.57
N LYS A 196 9.05 -18.45 -0.52
CA LYS A 196 9.72 -19.42 -1.40
C LYS A 196 9.29 -19.28 -2.87
N LEU A 197 8.10 -18.74 -3.10
CA LEU A 197 7.52 -18.58 -4.43
C LEU A 197 7.70 -17.13 -4.92
N VAL A 198 7.25 -16.16 -4.12
CA VAL A 198 7.22 -14.74 -4.51
C VAL A 198 8.05 -13.88 -3.56
N ALA A 199 8.66 -12.81 -4.08
CA ALA A 199 9.47 -11.88 -3.28
C ALA A 199 8.63 -11.11 -2.24
N CYS A 200 7.39 -10.75 -2.58
CA CYS A 200 6.54 -9.87 -1.78
C CYS A 200 5.12 -10.43 -1.56
N PRO A 201 4.94 -11.57 -0.85
CA PRO A 201 3.62 -12.14 -0.58
C PRO A 201 2.71 -11.23 0.26
N HIS A 202 3.29 -10.37 1.11
CA HIS A 202 2.55 -9.37 1.89
C HIS A 202 1.93 -8.28 1.01
N TYR A 203 2.52 -7.99 -0.16
CA TYR A 203 1.96 -7.07 -1.14
C TYR A 203 0.83 -7.73 -1.92
N LEU A 204 0.96 -9.00 -2.28
CA LEU A 204 -0.14 -9.76 -2.90
C LEU A 204 -1.36 -9.80 -1.97
N ALA A 205 -1.10 -10.05 -0.69
CA ALA A 205 -2.13 -10.03 0.34
C ALA A 205 -2.77 -8.64 0.51
N GLU A 206 -2.00 -7.54 0.42
CA GLU A 206 -2.58 -6.19 0.43
C GLU A 206 -3.53 -5.98 -0.75
N ILE A 207 -3.14 -6.39 -1.97
CA ILE A 207 -4.01 -6.33 -3.15
C ILE A 207 -5.31 -7.12 -2.91
N GLY A 208 -5.22 -8.30 -2.28
CA GLY A 208 -6.39 -9.10 -1.90
C GLY A 208 -7.33 -8.38 -0.92
N ILE A 209 -6.79 -7.66 0.07
CA ILE A 209 -7.57 -6.84 1.00
C ILE A 209 -8.33 -5.72 0.27
N TYR A 210 -7.63 -4.95 -0.58
CA TYR A 210 -8.28 -3.88 -1.34
C TYR A 210 -9.25 -4.39 -2.40
N THR A 211 -9.02 -5.60 -2.93
CA THR A 211 -9.97 -6.28 -3.81
C THR A 211 -11.26 -6.61 -3.06
N ALA A 212 -11.16 -7.15 -1.84
CA ALA A 212 -12.33 -7.41 -1.01
C ALA A 212 -13.10 -6.12 -0.67
N ILE A 213 -12.39 -5.04 -0.33
CA ILE A 213 -13.02 -3.72 -0.08
C ILE A 213 -13.74 -3.22 -1.34
N ALA A 214 -13.09 -3.25 -2.51
CA ALA A 214 -13.70 -2.81 -3.77
C ALA A 214 -14.91 -3.66 -4.18
N LEU A 215 -14.89 -4.98 -3.93
CA LEU A 215 -16.04 -5.86 -4.15
C LEU A 215 -17.20 -5.59 -3.18
N ALA A 216 -16.89 -5.17 -1.95
CA ALA A 216 -17.90 -4.79 -0.96
C ALA A 216 -18.53 -3.43 -1.28
N SER A 217 -17.71 -2.44 -1.65
CA SER A 217 -18.15 -1.08 -1.91
C SER A 217 -18.66 -0.85 -3.33
N LYS A 218 -18.23 -1.61 -4.33
CA LYS A 218 -18.65 -1.50 -5.75
C LYS A 218 -18.73 -0.05 -6.28
N THR A 219 -17.82 0.82 -5.86
CA THR A 219 -17.79 2.24 -6.27
C THR A 219 -16.58 2.57 -7.13
N PRO A 220 -16.69 3.55 -8.05
CA PRO A 220 -15.52 4.04 -8.80
C PRO A 220 -14.32 4.43 -7.91
N PRO A 221 -14.45 5.21 -6.81
CA PRO A 221 -13.32 5.54 -5.94
C PRO A 221 -12.61 4.31 -5.36
N SER A 222 -13.35 3.25 -5.01
CA SER A 222 -12.75 2.01 -4.50
C SER A 222 -11.95 1.25 -5.56
N VAL A 223 -12.38 1.30 -6.83
CA VAL A 223 -11.66 0.71 -7.97
C VAL A 223 -10.41 1.51 -8.29
N VAL A 224 -10.48 2.85 -8.28
CA VAL A 224 -9.30 3.72 -8.43
C VAL A 224 -8.28 3.43 -7.33
N THR A 225 -8.75 3.27 -6.09
CA THR A 225 -7.91 2.90 -4.93
C THR A 225 -7.23 1.55 -5.14
N LEU A 226 -7.97 0.53 -5.58
CA LEU A 226 -7.41 -0.79 -5.89
C LEU A 226 -6.36 -0.71 -7.00
N PHE A 227 -6.62 0.05 -8.06
CA PHE A 227 -5.68 0.21 -9.18
C PHE A 227 -4.37 0.85 -8.73
N TRP A 228 -4.44 1.91 -7.90
CA TRP A 228 -3.26 2.50 -7.26
C TRP A 228 -2.48 1.46 -6.46
N VAL A 229 -3.14 0.66 -5.62
CA VAL A 229 -2.49 -0.38 -4.79
C VAL A 229 -1.78 -1.41 -5.67
N ILE A 230 -2.43 -1.88 -6.75
CA ILE A 230 -1.83 -2.84 -7.70
C ILE A 230 -0.57 -2.24 -8.35
N VAL A 231 -0.65 -1.02 -8.89
CA VAL A 231 0.47 -0.39 -9.59
C VAL A 231 1.63 -0.10 -8.64
N ASN A 232 1.36 0.55 -7.50
CA ASN A 232 2.39 0.96 -6.55
C ASN A 232 3.11 -0.26 -5.92
N LEU A 233 2.35 -1.28 -5.52
CA LEU A 233 2.93 -2.49 -4.93
C LEU A 233 3.57 -3.40 -5.98
N GLY A 234 3.03 -3.46 -7.20
CA GLY A 234 3.64 -4.18 -8.32
C GLY A 234 5.01 -3.62 -8.69
N ALA A 235 5.11 -2.30 -8.85
CA ALA A 235 6.39 -1.63 -9.10
C ALA A 235 7.40 -1.88 -7.96
N SER A 236 6.95 -1.77 -6.71
CA SER A 236 7.76 -2.03 -5.51
C SER A 236 8.21 -3.50 -5.40
N ALA A 237 7.34 -4.44 -5.75
CA ALA A 237 7.65 -5.86 -5.76
C ALA A 237 8.70 -6.19 -6.82
N ASN A 238 8.55 -5.65 -8.04
CA ASN A 238 9.49 -5.85 -9.13
C ASN A 238 10.90 -5.40 -8.73
N GLN A 239 11.03 -4.18 -8.20
CA GLN A 239 12.32 -3.66 -7.73
C GLN A 239 12.91 -4.51 -6.58
N THR A 240 12.06 -5.06 -5.72
CA THR A 240 12.48 -5.97 -4.64
C THR A 240 12.98 -7.32 -5.17
N GLN A 241 12.30 -7.88 -6.16
CA GLN A 241 12.68 -9.14 -6.81
C GLN A 241 14.01 -8.99 -7.56
N LEU A 242 14.18 -7.89 -8.30
CA LEU A 242 15.42 -7.58 -9.00
C LEU A 242 16.60 -7.44 -8.03
N TYR A 243 16.39 -6.74 -6.91
CA TYR A 243 17.39 -6.66 -5.84
C TYR A 243 17.76 -8.05 -5.31
N TYR A 244 16.79 -8.91 -5.02
CA TYR A 244 17.09 -10.24 -4.51
C TYR A 244 17.82 -11.10 -5.54
N SER A 245 17.44 -11.02 -6.81
CA SER A 245 18.10 -11.75 -7.91
C SER A 245 19.57 -11.30 -8.06
N GLN A 246 19.84 -10.00 -7.94
CA GLN A 246 21.20 -9.45 -8.01
C GLN A 246 22.06 -9.91 -6.83
N VAL A 247 21.50 -9.96 -5.62
CA VAL A 247 22.26 -10.28 -4.40
C VAL A 247 22.40 -11.78 -4.15
N TYR A 248 21.37 -12.57 -4.47
CA TYR A 248 21.29 -13.99 -4.09
C TYR A 248 21.24 -14.95 -5.29
N GLY A 249 21.23 -14.45 -6.53
CA GLY A 249 21.21 -15.26 -7.75
C GLY A 249 20.08 -16.29 -7.74
N ASN A 250 20.42 -17.56 -7.98
CA ASN A 250 19.49 -18.70 -8.01
C ASN A 250 18.75 -18.96 -6.68
N GLY A 251 19.20 -18.36 -5.58
CA GLY A 251 18.51 -18.45 -4.30
C GLY A 251 17.28 -17.55 -4.19
N ALA A 252 17.14 -16.56 -5.07
CA ALA A 252 16.04 -15.59 -5.03
C ALA A 252 14.71 -16.19 -5.56
N PRO A 253 13.57 -15.74 -5.02
CA PRO A 253 12.27 -16.11 -5.56
C PRO A 253 12.13 -15.65 -7.02
N LYS A 254 11.58 -16.53 -7.85
CA LYS A 254 11.46 -16.32 -9.30
C LYS A 254 10.48 -15.20 -9.64
N TRP A 255 9.41 -15.06 -8.87
CA TRP A 255 8.35 -14.09 -9.10
C TRP A 255 8.37 -12.98 -8.05
N ALA A 256 7.92 -11.79 -8.41
CA ALA A 256 7.88 -10.62 -7.55
C ALA A 256 6.68 -10.68 -6.60
N ILE A 257 5.47 -10.92 -7.12
CA ILE A 257 4.22 -10.81 -6.34
C ILE A 257 3.16 -11.83 -6.76
N ILE A 258 2.99 -12.13 -8.05
CA ILE A 258 2.01 -13.11 -8.54
C ILE A 258 2.77 -14.26 -9.22
N PRO A 259 2.71 -15.49 -8.67
CA PRO A 259 3.35 -16.64 -9.31
C PRO A 259 2.90 -16.77 -10.77
N LEU A 260 3.85 -17.05 -11.66
CA LEU A 260 3.64 -17.25 -13.10
C LEU A 260 3.27 -16.00 -13.91
N VAL A 261 3.18 -14.82 -13.28
CA VAL A 261 2.85 -13.56 -13.96
C VAL A 261 3.97 -12.53 -13.80
N ILE A 262 4.23 -12.12 -12.56
CA ILE A 262 5.18 -11.05 -12.24
C ILE A 262 5.85 -11.28 -10.91
#